data_AF-E0S5B5-F1
#
_entry.id   AF-E0S5B5-F1
#
_cell.length_a   1.000
_cell.length_b   1.000
_cell.length_c   1.000
_cell.angle_alpha   90.00
_cell.angle_beta   90.00
_cell.angle_gamma   90.00
#
_symmetry.space_group_name_H-M   'P 1'
#
loop_
_entity.id
_entity.type
_entity.pdbx_description
1 polymer ?
#
loop_
_entity_poly.entity_id
_entity_poly.type
_entity_poly.pdbx_seq_one_letter_code
_entity_poly.pdbx_strand_id
1 'polypeptide(L)'
;MEEKEDVSFVDQRFLSSRPLDDANVLEYFSGSPFYDKSCNNEILKMQTQFRGLDQKSKLSSMIGVFYEAESSNNEKTLFVIRKAYNHGDTTETLGMYYIIHGHIYAAPTNYSIYRCRMSDSMWLLNSFIDKMMEKRRFNPFNPSRGKHLRKNLEEGKDLSFMMEIFNDFKKEQIEP
;
A
#
# COMPACT_ATOMS: atom_id res chain seq x y z
N MET A 1 11.26 -9.31 -7.81
CA MET A 1 10.91 -9.29 -6.37
C MET A 1 9.41 -9.04 -6.38
N GLU A 2 8.58 -10.03 -6.07
CA GLU A 2 7.12 -9.89 -6.21
C GLU A 2 6.60 -8.81 -5.26
N GLU A 3 6.05 -7.74 -5.84
CA GLU A 3 5.35 -6.65 -5.16
C GLU A 3 4.06 -7.23 -4.54
N LYS A 4 4.16 -7.81 -3.35
CA LYS A 4 2.99 -8.19 -2.54
C LYS A 4 2.41 -6.97 -1.79
N GLU A 5 2.40 -5.81 -2.42
CA GLU A 5 1.89 -4.57 -1.81
C GLU A 5 0.34 -4.55 -1.80
N ASP A 6 -0.32 -5.28 -2.71
CA ASP A 6 -1.78 -5.26 -2.89
C ASP A 6 -2.56 -6.32 -2.09
N VAL A 7 -1.87 -7.17 -1.33
CA VAL A 7 -2.50 -8.29 -0.62
C VAL A 7 -2.61 -7.94 0.87
N SER A 8 -3.77 -8.20 1.46
CA SER A 8 -3.95 -8.21 2.91
C SER A 8 -4.08 -9.64 3.42
N PHE A 9 -3.64 -9.87 4.66
CA PHE A 9 -3.76 -11.17 5.32
C PHE A 9 -4.40 -11.03 6.70
N VAL A 10 -5.29 -11.96 7.04
CA VAL A 10 -5.93 -12.08 8.36
C VAL A 10 -6.02 -13.54 8.75
N ASP A 11 -5.64 -13.85 9.98
CA ASP A 11 -5.97 -15.14 10.61
C ASP A 11 -6.98 -14.94 11.73
N GLN A 12 -8.25 -15.21 11.41
CA GLN A 12 -9.36 -15.08 12.34
C GLN A 12 -9.33 -16.10 13.48
N ARG A 13 -8.66 -17.25 13.30
CA ARG A 13 -8.55 -18.26 14.37
C ARG A 13 -7.65 -17.78 15.48
N PHE A 14 -6.53 -17.16 15.14
CA PHE A 14 -5.61 -16.59 16.13
C PHE A 14 -6.29 -15.47 16.92
N LEU A 15 -6.92 -14.53 16.21
CA LEU A 15 -7.62 -13.38 16.82
C LEU A 15 -8.78 -13.80 17.74
N SER A 16 -9.46 -14.90 17.43
CA SER A 16 -10.54 -15.44 18.28
C SER A 16 -10.01 -16.08 19.56
N SER A 17 -8.76 -16.54 19.57
CA SER A 17 -8.17 -17.24 20.71
C SER A 17 -7.58 -16.30 21.76
N ARG A 18 -7.01 -15.17 21.33
CA ARG A 18 -6.35 -14.19 22.21
C ARG A 18 -6.29 -12.81 21.53
N PRO A 19 -6.48 -11.72 22.29
CA PRO A 19 -6.32 -10.36 21.76
C PRO A 19 -4.86 -10.09 21.41
N LEU A 20 -4.64 -9.23 20.39
CA LEU A 20 -3.29 -8.81 19.99
C LEU A 20 -2.62 -7.96 21.06
N ASP A 21 -1.34 -8.23 21.29
CA ASP A 21 -0.48 -7.56 22.26
C ASP A 21 0.96 -7.53 21.75
N ASP A 22 1.77 -6.64 22.30
CA ASP A 22 3.17 -6.42 21.88
C ASP A 22 4.02 -7.70 21.95
N ALA A 23 3.69 -8.60 22.87
CA ALA A 23 4.37 -9.89 23.03
C ALA A 23 3.95 -10.94 22.00
N ASN A 24 2.71 -10.88 21.49
CA ASN A 24 2.14 -11.90 20.61
C ASN A 24 2.08 -11.46 19.14
N VAL A 25 2.26 -10.17 18.85
CA VAL A 25 2.12 -9.61 17.51
C VAL A 25 3.11 -10.22 16.51
N LEU A 26 4.34 -10.52 16.95
CA LEU A 26 5.34 -11.21 16.12
C LEU A 26 4.97 -12.68 15.88
N GLU A 27 4.32 -13.34 16.84
CA GLU A 27 3.80 -14.69 16.67
C GLU A 27 2.66 -14.70 15.65
N TYR A 28 1.75 -13.74 15.74
CA TYR A 28 0.69 -13.55 14.75
C TYR A 28 1.26 -13.29 13.35
N PHE A 29 2.24 -12.39 13.25
CA PHE A 29 2.90 -12.07 11.98
C PHE A 29 3.63 -13.27 11.37
N SER A 30 4.15 -14.20 12.18
CA SER A 30 4.81 -15.42 11.67
C SER A 30 3.91 -16.36 10.87
N GLY A 31 2.59 -16.28 11.07
CA GLY A 31 1.60 -17.02 10.29
C GLY A 31 1.30 -16.40 8.92
N SER A 32 1.81 -15.20 8.65
CA SER A 32 1.53 -14.45 7.44
C SER A 32 2.41 -14.87 6.26
N PRO A 33 1.95 -14.69 5.01
CA PRO A 33 2.75 -14.94 3.80
C PRO A 33 3.88 -13.91 3.59
N PHE A 34 3.94 -12.88 4.44
CA PHE A 34 4.98 -11.84 4.44
C PHE A 34 6.18 -12.23 5.31
N TYR A 35 5.99 -13.18 6.22
CA TYR A 35 7.03 -13.63 7.13
C TYR A 35 7.99 -14.61 6.44
N ASP A 36 9.27 -14.39 6.68
CA ASP A 36 10.32 -15.27 6.17
C ASP A 36 10.73 -16.25 7.27
N LYS A 37 10.53 -17.54 7.03
CA LYS A 37 10.88 -18.61 8.00
C LYS A 37 12.39 -18.79 8.18
N SER A 38 13.21 -18.23 7.29
CA SER A 38 14.67 -18.25 7.41
C SER A 38 15.23 -17.12 8.28
N CYS A 39 14.38 -16.24 8.82
CA CYS A 39 14.83 -15.09 9.59
C CYS A 39 15.39 -15.46 10.97
N ASN A 40 16.19 -14.54 11.52
CA ASN A 40 16.83 -14.70 12.82
C ASN A 40 15.81 -14.83 13.97
N ASN A 41 14.61 -14.28 13.82
CA ASN A 41 13.53 -14.42 14.80
C ASN A 41 13.11 -15.88 14.98
N GLU A 42 13.00 -16.66 13.90
CA GLU A 42 12.59 -18.06 13.98
C GLU A 42 13.70 -18.91 14.60
N ILE A 43 14.97 -18.63 14.25
CA ILE A 43 16.15 -19.27 14.85
C ILE A 43 16.17 -19.00 16.37
N LEU A 44 15.95 -17.76 16.79
CA LEU A 44 15.92 -17.39 18.20
C LEU A 44 14.72 -17.97 18.93
N LYS A 45 13.54 -18.04 18.27
CA LYS A 45 12.35 -18.70 18.82
C LYS A 45 12.66 -20.16 19.18
N MET A 46 13.32 -20.89 18.28
CA MET A 46 13.75 -22.27 18.53
C MET A 46 14.82 -22.40 19.63
N GLN A 47 15.76 -21.46 19.73
CA GLN A 47 16.81 -21.48 20.76
C GLN A 47 16.31 -21.07 22.15
N THR A 48 15.34 -20.15 22.23
CA THR A 48 14.88 -19.56 23.50
C THR A 48 13.82 -20.39 24.20
N GLN A 49 13.10 -21.28 23.49
CA GLN A 49 12.13 -22.24 24.06
C GLN A 49 12.70 -23.04 25.24
N PHE A 50 14.01 -23.26 25.29
CA PHE A 50 14.68 -24.04 26.35
C PHE A 50 15.56 -23.21 27.30
N ARG A 51 15.80 -21.92 27.02
CA ARG A 51 16.86 -21.15 27.70
C ARG A 51 16.42 -19.84 28.35
N GLY A 52 15.19 -19.36 28.12
CA GLY A 52 14.66 -18.15 28.79
C GLY A 52 15.53 -16.90 28.63
N LEU A 53 16.14 -16.71 27.45
CA LEU A 53 17.08 -15.62 27.17
C LEU A 53 16.37 -14.42 26.53
N ASP A 54 16.86 -13.22 26.82
CA ASP A 54 16.43 -11.97 26.17
C ASP A 54 16.64 -12.04 24.65
N GLN A 55 15.54 -12.04 23.91
CA GLN A 55 15.54 -12.14 22.44
C GLN A 55 16.07 -10.86 21.77
N LYS A 56 15.70 -9.68 22.28
CA LYS A 56 16.01 -8.38 21.66
C LYS A 56 17.51 -8.06 21.60
N SER A 57 18.27 -8.34 22.66
CA SER A 57 19.71 -8.07 22.70
C SER A 57 20.53 -8.99 21.79
N LYS A 58 20.03 -10.20 21.51
CA LYS A 58 20.67 -11.13 20.57
C LYS A 58 20.38 -10.81 19.12
N LEU A 59 19.19 -10.28 18.81
CA LEU A 59 18.80 -9.92 17.46
C LEU A 59 19.79 -8.93 16.82
N SER A 60 20.26 -7.93 17.56
CA SER A 60 21.25 -6.96 17.06
C SER A 60 22.65 -7.56 16.83
N SER A 61 22.97 -8.68 17.47
CA SER A 61 24.27 -9.35 17.35
C SER A 61 24.35 -10.34 16.17
N MET A 62 23.20 -10.77 15.64
CA MET A 62 23.14 -11.77 14.59
C MET A 62 23.04 -11.11 13.21
N ILE A 63 23.89 -11.55 12.29
CA ILE A 63 23.86 -11.14 10.87
C ILE A 63 22.65 -11.82 10.20
N GLY A 64 21.92 -11.10 9.36
CA GLY A 64 20.77 -11.64 8.62
C GLY A 64 19.48 -10.83 8.76
N VAL A 65 18.40 -11.38 8.21
CA VAL A 65 17.08 -10.75 8.24
C VAL A 65 16.45 -10.92 9.63
N PHE A 66 15.92 -9.82 10.16
CA PHE A 66 15.13 -9.84 11.38
C PHE A 66 13.87 -8.99 11.24
N TYR A 67 12.89 -9.30 12.08
CA TYR A 67 11.65 -8.55 12.21
C TYR A 67 11.58 -7.93 13.60
N GLU A 68 11.29 -6.64 13.66
CA GLU A 68 11.11 -5.92 14.91
C GLU A 68 9.71 -5.33 14.94
N ALA A 69 8.97 -5.60 16.01
CA ALA A 69 7.69 -4.94 16.25
C ALA A 69 7.96 -3.64 17.03
N GLU A 70 7.56 -2.53 16.44
CA GLU A 70 7.52 -1.22 17.07
C GLU A 70 6.08 -0.98 17.55
N SER A 71 5.90 -0.94 18.87
CA SER A 71 4.60 -0.67 19.48
C SER A 71 4.22 0.78 19.25
N SER A 72 3.02 1.04 18.74
CA SER A 72 2.49 2.40 18.67
C SER A 72 0.97 2.41 18.63
N ASN A 73 0.35 2.27 19.82
CA ASN A 73 -0.81 3.03 20.31
C ASN A 73 -1.28 2.44 21.66
N ASN A 74 -1.76 3.28 22.59
CA ASN A 74 -2.34 2.84 23.87
C ASN A 74 -3.56 1.92 23.67
N GLU A 75 -4.24 2.03 22.53
CA GLU A 75 -5.44 1.28 22.20
C GLU A 75 -5.16 -0.08 21.56
N LYS A 76 -3.89 -0.45 21.31
CA LYS A 76 -3.48 -1.72 20.67
C LYS A 76 -4.19 -2.01 19.33
N THR A 77 -4.53 -0.94 18.62
CA THR A 77 -5.27 -0.99 17.34
C THR A 77 -4.36 -1.07 16.12
N LEU A 78 -3.13 -0.56 16.25
CA LEU A 78 -2.11 -0.51 15.21
C LEU A 78 -0.79 -1.05 15.73
N PHE A 79 -0.18 -1.94 14.95
CA PHE A 79 1.20 -2.38 15.17
C PHE A 79 2.02 -2.17 13.90
N VAL A 80 3.26 -1.70 14.06
CA VAL A 80 4.20 -1.53 12.97
C VAL A 80 5.28 -2.59 13.11
N ILE A 81 5.53 -3.33 12.03
CA ILE A 81 6.59 -4.34 11.98
C ILE A 81 7.60 -3.90 10.94
N ARG A 82 8.85 -3.74 11.38
CA ARG A 82 9.99 -3.44 10.55
C ARG A 82 10.70 -4.72 10.15
N LYS A 83 10.92 -4.91 8.85
CA LYS A 83 11.85 -5.90 8.31
C LYS A 83 13.17 -5.21 8.03
N ALA A 84 14.24 -5.71 8.65
CA ALA A 84 15.57 -5.18 8.48
C ALA A 84 16.57 -6.31 8.23
N TYR A 85 17.67 -5.97 7.59
CA TYR A 85 18.82 -6.83 7.42
C TYR A 85 19.98 -6.26 8.23
N ASN A 86 20.58 -7.10 9.07
CA ASN A 86 21.79 -6.76 9.80
C ASN A 86 23.01 -7.24 9.01
N HIS A 87 23.86 -6.31 8.59
CA HIS A 87 25.15 -6.62 7.95
C HIS A 87 26.28 -6.86 8.97
N GLY A 88 26.00 -6.72 10.28
CA GLY A 88 26.96 -6.87 11.38
C GLY A 88 27.34 -5.51 11.98
N ASP A 89 27.70 -4.54 11.13
CA ASP A 89 28.05 -3.17 11.56
C ASP A 89 26.90 -2.17 11.34
N THR A 90 26.09 -2.39 10.30
CA THR A 90 24.99 -1.49 9.90
C THR A 90 23.70 -2.27 9.71
N THR A 91 22.58 -1.68 10.13
CA THR A 91 21.23 -2.22 9.91
C THR A 91 20.54 -1.48 8.76
N GLU A 92 20.07 -2.24 7.78
CA GLU A 92 19.37 -1.74 6.61
C GLU A 92 17.88 -2.10 6.69
N THR A 93 16.99 -1.13 6.52
CA THR A 93 15.55 -1.39 6.48
C THR A 93 15.16 -1.92 5.10
N LEU A 94 14.62 -3.14 5.04
CA LEU A 94 14.13 -3.73 3.79
C LEU A 94 12.66 -3.40 3.52
N GLY A 95 11.86 -3.21 4.56
CA GLY A 95 10.43 -2.89 4.40
C GLY A 95 9.70 -2.75 5.73
N MET A 96 8.47 -2.25 5.66
CA MET A 96 7.56 -2.10 6.81
C MET A 96 6.26 -2.84 6.53
N TYR A 97 5.61 -3.30 7.60
CA TYR A 97 4.31 -3.94 7.58
C TYR A 97 3.43 -3.33 8.67
N TYR A 98 2.15 -3.18 8.39
CA TYR A 98 1.18 -2.63 9.33
C TYR A 98 0.17 -3.71 9.70
N ILE A 99 -0.18 -3.78 10.97
CA ILE A 99 -1.27 -4.63 11.46
C ILE A 99 -2.34 -3.70 12.01
N ILE A 100 -3.46 -3.58 11.29
CA ILE A 100 -4.58 -2.70 11.63
C ILE A 100 -5.79 -3.58 11.86
N HIS A 101 -6.33 -3.55 13.08
CA HIS A 101 -7.49 -4.39 13.46
C HIS A 101 -7.32 -5.89 13.13
N GLY A 102 -6.08 -6.40 13.20
CA GLY A 102 -5.74 -7.77 12.85
C GLY A 102 -5.47 -8.02 11.36
N HIS A 103 -5.71 -7.04 10.48
CA HIS A 103 -5.33 -7.13 9.08
C HIS A 103 -3.87 -6.72 8.88
N ILE A 104 -3.10 -7.61 8.25
CA ILE A 104 -1.69 -7.39 7.93
C ILE A 104 -1.59 -6.82 6.51
N TYR A 105 -0.94 -5.67 6.39
CA TYR A 105 -0.68 -4.96 5.14
C TYR A 105 0.83 -4.76 4.96
N ALA A 106 1.31 -4.90 3.73
CA ALA A 106 2.65 -4.43 3.38
C ALA A 106 2.61 -2.91 3.17
N ALA A 107 3.60 -2.20 3.70
CA ALA A 107 3.70 -0.77 3.49
C ALA A 107 4.13 -0.50 2.03
N PRO A 108 3.39 0.35 1.28
CA PRO A 108 3.78 0.70 -0.06
C PRO A 108 5.06 1.55 -0.06
N THR A 109 5.89 1.36 -1.07
CA THR A 109 7.09 2.18 -1.26
C THR A 109 6.71 3.57 -1.80
N ASN A 110 7.45 4.63 -1.43
CA ASN A 110 7.24 5.96 -2.00
C ASN A 110 7.23 5.96 -3.55
N TYR A 111 8.05 5.09 -4.14
CA TYR A 111 8.10 4.87 -5.58
C TYR A 111 6.78 4.31 -6.13
N SER A 112 6.17 3.31 -5.49
CA SER A 112 4.91 2.71 -5.97
C SER A 112 3.77 3.72 -5.87
N ILE A 113 3.70 4.49 -4.78
CA ILE A 113 2.75 5.60 -4.63
C ILE A 113 2.91 6.61 -5.76
N TYR A 114 4.13 7.10 -6.00
CA TYR A 114 4.38 8.08 -7.06
C TYR A 114 4.02 7.54 -8.44
N ARG A 115 4.42 6.29 -8.73
CA ARG A 115 4.13 5.62 -10.00
C ARG A 115 2.63 5.49 -10.25
N CYS A 116 1.87 5.06 -9.24
CA CYS A 116 0.42 4.95 -9.32
C CYS A 116 -0.21 6.32 -9.62
N ARG A 117 0.09 7.34 -8.81
CA ARG A 117 -0.48 8.69 -9.00
C ARG A 117 -0.14 9.31 -10.36
N MET A 118 1.09 9.12 -10.83
CA MET A 118 1.53 9.61 -12.14
C MET A 118 0.84 8.85 -13.29
N SER A 119 0.73 7.53 -13.17
CA SER A 119 0.03 6.68 -14.13
C SER A 119 -1.45 7.07 -14.25
N ASP A 120 -2.12 7.30 -13.13
CA ASP A 120 -3.53 7.72 -13.10
C ASP A 120 -3.72 9.06 -13.80
N SER A 121 -2.81 10.02 -13.54
CA SER A 121 -2.82 11.34 -14.18
C SER A 121 -2.65 11.23 -15.71
N MET A 122 -1.72 10.38 -16.16
CA MET A 122 -1.50 10.15 -17.60
C MET A 122 -2.69 9.44 -18.24
N TRP A 123 -3.29 8.46 -17.57
CA TRP A 123 -4.48 7.76 -18.04
C TRP A 123 -5.66 8.71 -18.20
N LEU A 124 -5.85 9.62 -17.25
CA LEU A 124 -6.90 10.64 -17.32
C LEU A 124 -6.69 11.61 -18.48
N LEU A 125 -5.44 12.04 -18.71
CA LEU A 125 -5.09 12.89 -19.85
C LEU A 125 -5.35 12.19 -21.19
N ASN A 126 -4.96 10.93 -21.32
CA ASN A 126 -5.24 10.14 -22.53
C ASN A 126 -6.74 10.01 -22.76
N SER A 127 -7.49 9.66 -21.71
CA SER A 127 -8.95 9.55 -21.77
C SER A 127 -9.63 10.87 -22.14
N PHE A 128 -9.11 12.00 -21.64
CA PHE A 128 -9.58 13.33 -22.01
C PHE A 128 -9.29 13.65 -23.48
N ILE A 129 -8.08 13.36 -23.96
CA ILE A 129 -7.68 13.58 -25.35
C ILE A 129 -8.54 12.74 -26.29
N ASP A 130 -8.78 11.46 -25.98
CA ASP A 130 -9.62 10.59 -26.82
C ASP A 130 -11.05 11.12 -26.95
N LYS A 131 -11.66 11.54 -25.83
CA LYS A 131 -13.00 12.16 -25.84
C LYS A 131 -13.01 13.49 -26.61
N MET A 132 -11.96 14.30 -26.49
CA MET A 132 -11.82 15.55 -27.25
C MET A 132 -11.64 15.31 -28.76
N MET A 133 -10.84 14.31 -29.14
CA MET A 133 -10.64 13.91 -30.52
C MET A 133 -11.95 13.41 -31.14
N GLU A 134 -12.73 12.62 -30.41
CA GLU A 134 -14.07 12.17 -30.84
C GLU A 134 -15.00 13.36 -31.11
N LYS A 135 -15.08 14.33 -30.18
CA LYS A 135 -15.85 15.57 -30.37
C LYS A 135 -15.36 16.42 -31.55
N ARG A 136 -14.06 16.37 -31.87
CA ARG A 136 -13.41 17.15 -32.93
C ARG A 136 -13.38 16.46 -34.29
N ARG A 137 -13.91 15.24 -34.44
CA ARG A 137 -13.99 14.55 -35.74
C ARG A 137 -14.80 15.38 -36.73
N PHE A 138 -14.09 16.05 -37.64
CA PHE A 138 -14.68 16.80 -38.74
C PHE A 138 -15.27 15.82 -39.74
N ASN A 139 -16.59 15.83 -39.88
CA ASN A 139 -17.27 15.12 -40.96
C ASN A 139 -17.52 16.12 -42.11
N PRO A 140 -16.84 15.99 -43.26
CA PRO A 140 -17.03 16.89 -44.40
C PRO A 140 -18.46 16.84 -44.97
N PHE A 141 -19.21 15.78 -44.69
CA PHE A 141 -20.61 15.62 -45.12
C PHE A 141 -21.64 16.11 -44.10
N ASN A 142 -21.22 16.57 -42.92
CA ASN A 142 -22.12 17.13 -41.92
C ASN A 142 -21.52 18.37 -41.20
N PRO A 143 -21.43 19.53 -41.90
CA PRO A 143 -20.76 20.73 -41.41
C PRO A 143 -21.46 21.41 -40.23
N SER A 144 -22.71 21.03 -39.92
CA SER A 144 -23.49 21.62 -38.82
C SER A 144 -22.95 21.26 -37.43
N ARG A 145 -22.26 20.12 -37.27
CA ARG A 145 -21.66 19.71 -35.98
C ARG A 145 -20.54 20.66 -35.53
N GLY A 146 -19.73 21.17 -36.45
CA GLY A 146 -18.64 22.10 -36.13
C GLY A 146 -19.13 23.47 -35.62
N LYS A 147 -20.27 23.95 -36.12
CA LYS A 147 -20.88 25.22 -35.68
C LYS A 147 -21.52 25.10 -34.28
N HIS A 148 -22.16 23.97 -33.98
CA HIS A 148 -22.69 23.70 -32.64
C HIS A 148 -21.58 23.57 -31.59
N LEU A 149 -20.45 22.92 -31.92
CA LEU A 149 -19.31 22.78 -31.01
C LEU A 149 -18.69 24.14 -30.66
N ARG A 150 -18.52 25.03 -31.64
CA ARG A 150 -18.05 26.41 -31.42
C ARG A 150 -18.97 27.22 -30.50
N LYS A 151 -20.30 27.08 -30.67
CA LYS A 151 -21.28 27.77 -29.83
C LYS A 151 -21.27 27.28 -28.38
N ASN A 152 -21.10 25.98 -28.16
CA ASN A 152 -21.05 25.39 -26.81
C ASN A 152 -19.75 25.75 -26.04
N LEU A 153 -18.64 25.94 -26.75
CA LEU A 153 -17.38 26.46 -26.19
C LEU A 153 -17.53 27.91 -25.70
N GLU A 154 -18.23 28.76 -26.46
CA GLU A 154 -18.51 30.15 -26.08
C GLU A 154 -19.56 30.24 -24.96
N GLU A 155 -20.52 29.31 -24.90
CA GLU A 155 -21.54 29.23 -23.85
C GLU A 155 -21.05 28.56 -22.54
N GLY A 156 -19.78 28.14 -22.47
CA GLY A 156 -19.18 27.54 -21.26
C GLY A 156 -19.76 26.16 -20.87
N LYS A 157 -20.64 25.58 -21.68
CA LYS A 157 -21.30 24.29 -21.41
C LYS A 157 -20.30 23.13 -21.43
N ASP A 158 -19.21 23.21 -22.20
CA ASP A 158 -18.15 22.20 -22.18
C ASP A 158 -17.23 22.29 -20.93
N LEU A 159 -17.24 23.39 -20.16
CA LEU A 159 -16.59 23.41 -18.82
C LEU A 159 -17.34 22.54 -17.82
N SER A 160 -18.65 22.32 -17.99
CA SER A 160 -19.40 21.40 -17.13
C SER A 160 -18.88 19.97 -17.26
N PHE A 161 -18.41 19.58 -18.44
CA PHE A 161 -17.78 18.28 -18.69
C PHE A 161 -16.38 18.19 -18.07
N MET A 162 -15.58 19.27 -18.12
CA MET A 162 -14.33 19.29 -17.35
C MET A 162 -14.62 19.20 -15.85
N MET A 163 -15.66 19.90 -15.37
CA MET A 163 -16.11 19.83 -13.97
C MET A 163 -16.63 18.43 -13.61
N GLU A 164 -17.26 17.71 -14.55
CA GLU A 164 -17.70 16.32 -14.40
C GLU A 164 -16.51 15.38 -14.27
N ILE A 165 -15.49 15.49 -15.15
CA ILE A 165 -14.24 14.74 -15.02
C ILE A 165 -13.49 15.08 -13.72
N PHE A 166 -13.45 16.36 -13.32
CA PHE A 166 -12.86 16.77 -12.05
C PHE A 166 -13.65 16.24 -10.84
N ASN A 167 -14.97 16.15 -10.95
CA ASN A 167 -15.82 15.59 -9.91
C ASN A 167 -15.73 14.07 -9.84
N ASP A 168 -15.59 13.39 -10.97
CA ASP A 168 -15.32 11.95 -11.03
C ASP A 168 -13.94 11.64 -10.44
N PHE A 169 -12.92 12.44 -10.77
CA PHE A 169 -11.62 12.40 -10.10
C PHE A 169 -11.76 12.60 -8.59
N LYS A 170 -12.54 13.60 -8.16
CA LYS A 170 -12.77 13.84 -6.73
C LYS A 170 -13.50 12.67 -6.06
N LYS A 171 -14.42 12.00 -6.75
CA LYS A 171 -15.14 10.83 -6.22
C LYS A 171 -14.22 9.61 -6.10
N GLU A 172 -13.39 9.33 -7.10
CA GLU A 172 -12.41 8.24 -7.06
C GLU A 172 -11.32 8.44 -5.98
N GLN A 173 -11.06 9.68 -5.54
CA GLN A 173 -10.18 9.98 -4.41
C GLN A 173 -10.86 9.87 -3.03
N ILE A 174 -12.19 9.75 -2.97
CA ILE A 174 -13.00 9.76 -1.74
C ILE A 174 -13.57 8.37 -1.41
N GLU A 175 -13.67 7.46 -2.38
CA GLU A 175 -14.01 6.07 -2.06
C GLU A 175 -12.78 5.31 -1.51
N PRO A 176 -12.92 4.65 -0.33
CA PRO A 176 -11.83 3.95 0.36
C PRO A 176 -11.40 2.66 -0.34
#